data_AF-A0A965GIT4-F1
#
_entry.id   AF-A0A965GIT4-F1
#
_cell.length_a   1.000
_cell.length_b   1.000
_cell.length_c   1.000
_cell.angle_alpha   90.00
_cell.angle_beta   90.00
_cell.angle_gamma   90.00
#
_symmetry.space_group_name_H-M   'P 1'
#
loop_
_entity.id
_entity.type
_entity.pdbx_description
1 polymer ?
#
loop_
_entity_poly.entity_id
_entity_poly.type
_entity_poly.pdbx_seq_one_letter_code
_entity_poly.pdbx_strand_id
1 'polypeptide(L)'
;MLWLFAANGLRYSNYHTTALCSPTRAALLTGRNPHSVGMGRVADIVSGFPGYNSIMPASAGMISEILVRNGYATYLLGKWHLSPQGENQMGSTRERWPLGRGFERFYGFLGGETDQYHPDLVYDNHQVDPPRTPEQGYHITEDMADKAELFINDLRAAHPEKPFFMWFA
;
A
#
# COMPACT_ATOMS: atom_id res chain seq x y z
N MET A 1 -3.16 -22.49 6.76
CA MET A 1 -3.08 -21.89 5.40
C MET A 1 -1.65 -21.50 5.01
N LEU A 2 -0.96 -20.60 5.74
CA LEU A 2 0.43 -20.18 5.41
C LEU A 2 1.45 -21.33 5.25
N TRP A 3 1.36 -22.36 6.10
CA TRP A 3 2.25 -23.53 6.02
C TRP A 3 2.18 -24.29 4.70
N LEU A 4 1.01 -24.32 4.04
CA LEU A 4 0.84 -25.01 2.75
C LEU A 4 1.63 -24.32 1.64
N PHE A 5 1.61 -22.99 1.58
CA PHE A 5 2.43 -22.24 0.62
C PHE A 5 3.91 -22.42 0.91
N ALA A 6 4.30 -22.38 2.18
CA ALA A 6 5.68 -22.52 2.58
C ALA A 6 6.22 -23.96 2.37
N ALA A 7 5.37 -24.98 2.40
CA ALA A 7 5.76 -26.38 2.15
C ALA A 7 5.83 -26.71 0.65
N ASN A 8 5.03 -26.05 -0.18
CA ASN A 8 4.95 -26.28 -1.63
C ASN A 8 5.68 -25.21 -2.46
N GLY A 9 6.48 -24.35 -1.82
CA GLY A 9 7.20 -23.25 -2.45
C GLY A 9 8.64 -23.13 -1.96
N LEU A 10 9.27 -21.99 -2.25
CA LEU A 10 10.62 -21.68 -1.77
C LEU A 10 10.57 -20.91 -0.45
N ARG A 11 11.47 -21.27 0.47
CA ARG A 11 11.70 -20.55 1.72
C ARG A 11 13.08 -19.91 1.67
N TYR A 12 13.15 -18.63 2.01
CA TYR A 12 14.40 -17.88 2.06
C TYR A 12 14.86 -17.76 3.51
N SER A 13 15.95 -18.44 3.87
CA SER A 13 16.53 -18.41 5.23
C SER A 13 17.39 -17.17 5.49
N ASN A 14 17.73 -16.41 4.45
CA ASN A 14 18.54 -15.20 4.54
C ASN A 14 17.91 -14.04 3.75
N TYR A 15 16.65 -13.73 4.10
CA TYR A 15 15.90 -12.60 3.55
C TYR A 15 15.97 -11.40 4.49
N HIS A 16 16.24 -10.22 3.94
CA HIS A 16 16.38 -8.99 4.72
C HIS A 16 15.42 -7.91 4.24
N THR A 17 14.93 -7.14 5.21
CA THR A 17 14.25 -5.86 4.99
C THR A 17 15.01 -4.78 5.76
N THR A 18 14.53 -3.54 5.72
CA THR A 18 15.04 -2.51 6.62
C THR A 18 14.43 -2.67 8.01
N ALA A 19 14.94 -1.94 9.01
CA ALA A 19 14.43 -2.01 10.38
C ALA A 19 13.06 -1.31 10.58
N LEU A 20 12.52 -0.62 9.56
CA LEU A 20 11.33 0.23 9.70
C LEU A 20 10.35 0.05 8.54
N CYS A 21 9.08 0.37 8.78
CA CYS A 21 7.98 0.18 7.83
C CYS A 21 8.12 1.04 6.56
N SER A 22 8.14 2.37 6.64
CA SER A 22 8.24 3.21 5.43
C SER A 22 9.51 2.94 4.60
N PRO A 23 10.72 2.83 5.19
CA PRO A 23 11.92 2.52 4.42
C PRO A 23 11.85 1.14 3.72
N THR A 24 11.29 0.12 4.38
CA THR A 24 11.07 -1.20 3.76
C THR A 24 10.06 -1.11 2.61
N ARG A 25 8.95 -0.41 2.79
CA ARG A 25 7.91 -0.22 1.77
C ARG A 25 8.46 0.53 0.55
N ALA A 26 9.24 1.59 0.77
CA ALA A 26 9.90 2.34 -0.29
C ALA A 26 10.89 1.46 -1.06
N ALA A 27 11.71 0.68 -0.36
CA ALA A 27 12.66 -0.24 -0.99
C ALA A 27 11.95 -1.31 -1.84
N LEU A 28 10.88 -1.92 -1.32
CA LEU A 28 10.12 -2.94 -2.04
C LEU A 28 9.45 -2.40 -3.31
N LEU A 29 8.83 -1.22 -3.24
CA LEU A 29 8.13 -0.67 -4.40
C LEU A 29 9.04 -0.06 -5.44
N THR A 30 10.13 0.58 -5.04
CA THR A 30 10.99 1.32 -5.96
C THR A 30 12.20 0.52 -6.41
N GLY A 31 12.52 -0.58 -5.70
CA GLY A 31 13.76 -1.35 -5.91
C GLY A 31 15.03 -0.57 -5.55
N ARG A 32 14.92 0.50 -4.75
CA ARG A 32 16.04 1.41 -4.44
C ARG A 32 16.34 1.45 -2.96
N ASN A 33 17.57 1.88 -2.65
CA ASN A 33 17.93 2.23 -1.28
C ASN A 33 16.99 3.34 -0.77
N PRO A 34 16.32 3.15 0.37
CA PRO A 34 15.32 4.09 0.86
C PRO A 34 15.90 5.47 1.20
N HIS A 35 17.17 5.55 1.61
CA HIS A 35 17.87 6.82 1.83
C HIS A 35 18.03 7.61 0.53
N SER A 36 18.24 6.93 -0.60
CA SER A 36 18.39 7.57 -1.91
C SER A 36 17.08 8.12 -2.49
N VAL A 37 15.93 7.76 -1.90
CA VAL A 37 14.60 8.17 -2.36
C VAL A 37 13.84 8.98 -1.30
N GLY A 38 14.53 9.57 -0.32
CA GLY A 38 13.86 10.45 0.66
C GLY A 38 13.17 9.72 1.82
N MET A 39 13.28 8.39 1.91
CA MET A 39 12.57 7.55 2.89
C MET A 39 13.51 6.87 3.89
N GLY A 40 14.52 7.58 4.40
CA GLY A 40 15.49 7.03 5.35
C GLY A 40 14.97 6.77 6.78
N ARG A 41 13.72 7.15 7.08
CA ARG A 41 13.01 6.93 8.36
C ARG A 41 11.51 6.70 8.09
N VAL A 42 10.73 6.48 9.14
CA VAL A 42 9.25 6.46 9.06
C VAL A 42 8.74 7.79 8.51
N ALA A 43 7.70 7.72 7.65
CA ALA A 43 7.21 8.86 6.89
C ALA A 43 6.73 10.03 7.77
N ASP A 44 6.36 9.75 9.02
CA ASP A 44 5.85 10.71 10.00
C ASP A 44 6.97 11.55 10.66
N ILE A 45 8.24 11.12 10.58
CA ILE A 45 9.38 11.80 11.21
C ILE A 45 10.28 12.39 10.13
N VAL A 46 9.94 13.61 9.70
CA VAL A 46 10.63 14.37 8.67
C VAL A 46 11.71 15.25 9.29
N SER A 47 12.93 15.22 8.75
CA SER A 47 14.03 16.10 9.20
C SER A 47 14.47 17.15 8.19
N GLY A 48 13.85 17.20 7.01
CA GLY A 48 14.13 18.19 5.95
C GLY A 48 15.47 17.98 5.21
N PHE A 49 16.37 17.16 5.73
CA PHE A 49 17.64 16.80 5.10
C PHE A 49 17.45 15.86 3.90
N PRO A 50 18.37 15.88 2.91
CA PRO A 50 18.37 14.93 1.80
C PRO A 50 18.28 13.49 2.30
N GLY A 51 17.35 12.72 1.75
CA GLY A 51 17.11 11.32 2.12
C GLY A 51 16.18 11.10 3.32
N TYR A 52 15.75 12.16 4.01
CA TYR A 52 14.92 12.10 5.22
C TYR A 52 13.75 13.10 5.20
N ASN A 53 13.26 13.41 4.01
CA ASN A 53 12.19 14.38 3.79
C ASN A 53 10.81 13.73 3.55
N SER A 54 10.73 12.40 3.55
CA SER A 54 9.52 11.59 3.26
C SER A 54 8.89 11.85 1.89
N ILE A 55 9.65 12.47 0.97
CA ILE A 55 9.20 12.82 -0.37
C ILE A 55 10.00 11.99 -1.36
N MET A 56 9.38 10.93 -1.88
CA MET A 56 9.96 10.18 -2.98
C MET A 56 9.91 11.00 -4.28
N PRO A 57 11.05 11.12 -5.01
CA PRO A 57 11.06 11.84 -6.27
C PRO A 57 10.31 11.04 -7.34
N ALA A 58 9.72 11.73 -8.32
CA ALA A 58 9.06 11.07 -9.46
C ALA A 58 10.01 10.16 -10.26
N SER A 59 11.32 10.45 -10.25
CA SER A 59 12.33 9.58 -10.85
C SER A 59 12.47 8.22 -10.16
N ALA A 60 11.96 8.07 -8.93
CA ALA A 60 11.82 6.79 -8.23
C ALA A 60 10.46 6.18 -8.58
N GLY A 61 10.34 5.70 -9.82
CA GLY A 61 9.16 4.99 -10.28
C GLY A 61 8.93 3.71 -9.46
N MET A 62 7.68 3.49 -9.08
CA MET A 62 7.25 2.29 -8.37
C MET A 62 6.92 1.16 -9.33
N ILE A 63 7.02 -0.08 -8.84
CA ILE A 63 6.63 -1.28 -9.56
C ILE A 63 5.18 -1.20 -10.06
N SER A 64 4.28 -0.58 -9.29
CA SER A 64 2.88 -0.30 -9.67
C SER A 64 2.80 0.57 -10.94
N GLU A 65 3.52 1.69 -10.98
CA GLU A 65 3.57 2.60 -12.15
C GLU A 65 4.12 1.89 -13.40
N ILE A 66 5.09 1.00 -13.22
CA ILE A 66 5.67 0.19 -14.31
C ILE A 66 4.66 -0.86 -14.78
N LEU A 67 4.02 -1.58 -13.87
CA LEU A 67 3.09 -2.67 -14.19
C LEU A 67 1.83 -2.18 -14.88
N VAL A 68 1.26 -1.04 -14.47
CA VAL A 68 0.12 -0.41 -15.17
C VAL A 68 0.47 -0.15 -16.64
N ARG A 69 1.66 0.38 -16.93
CA ARG A 69 2.12 0.63 -18.31
C ARG A 69 2.34 -0.64 -19.13
N ASN A 70 2.44 -1.80 -18.46
CA ASN A 70 2.61 -3.10 -19.07
C ASN A 70 1.31 -3.94 -19.02
N GLY A 71 0.16 -3.30 -18.85
CA GLY A 71 -1.16 -3.94 -18.99
C GLY A 71 -1.65 -4.70 -17.75
N TYR A 72 -1.01 -4.55 -16.61
CA TYR A 72 -1.50 -5.12 -15.35
C TYR A 72 -2.59 -4.23 -14.76
N ALA A 73 -3.58 -4.85 -14.12
CA ALA A 73 -4.39 -4.18 -13.12
C ALA A 73 -3.59 -4.06 -11.81
N THR A 74 -3.69 -2.96 -11.08
CA THR A 74 -2.88 -2.75 -9.87
C THR A 74 -3.69 -2.32 -8.66
N TYR A 75 -3.57 -3.05 -7.56
CA TYR A 75 -4.35 -2.84 -6.34
C TYR A 75 -3.44 -2.70 -5.12
N LEU A 76 -3.78 -1.79 -4.22
CA LEU A 76 -3.22 -1.75 -2.87
C LEU A 76 -4.35 -1.96 -1.86
N LEU A 77 -4.16 -2.89 -0.93
CA LEU A 77 -5.05 -3.06 0.21
C LEU A 77 -4.25 -2.95 1.51
N GLY A 78 -4.74 -2.12 2.42
CA GLY A 78 -4.17 -1.93 3.76
C GLY A 78 -3.26 -0.71 3.89
N LYS A 79 -2.11 -0.89 4.53
CA LYS A 79 -1.26 0.22 4.97
C LYS A 79 -0.49 0.85 3.80
N TRP A 80 -0.56 2.17 3.64
CA TRP A 80 0.27 2.89 2.67
C TRP A 80 1.63 3.30 3.27
N HIS A 81 1.63 4.28 4.18
CA HIS A 81 2.79 4.77 4.95
C HIS A 81 3.99 5.25 4.13
N LEU A 82 3.72 5.88 2.98
CA LEU A 82 4.72 6.43 2.06
C LEU A 82 4.45 7.88 1.64
N SER A 83 3.52 8.55 2.32
CA SER A 83 3.24 9.98 2.20
C SER A 83 3.57 10.70 3.51
N PRO A 84 4.06 11.95 3.46
CA PRO A 84 4.22 12.78 4.65
C PRO A 84 2.89 12.91 5.40
N GLN A 85 2.93 12.95 6.74
CA GLN A 85 1.72 12.99 7.57
C GLN A 85 0.78 14.16 7.20
N GLY A 86 1.33 15.33 6.88
CA GLY A 86 0.53 16.50 6.47
C GLY A 86 -0.19 16.37 5.13
N GLU A 87 0.17 15.36 4.32
CA GLU A 87 -0.52 15.02 3.06
C GLU A 87 -1.63 13.98 3.26
N ASN A 88 -1.73 13.33 4.44
CA ASN A 88 -2.73 12.31 4.74
C ASN A 88 -4.08 12.91 5.15
N GLN A 89 -4.58 13.87 4.39
CA GLN A 89 -5.85 14.54 4.66
C GLN A 89 -6.53 14.96 3.36
N MET A 90 -7.87 15.07 3.39
CA MET A 90 -8.69 15.33 2.21
C MET A 90 -8.45 16.69 1.54
N GLY A 91 -7.95 17.67 2.28
CA GLY A 91 -7.60 19.00 1.78
C GLY A 91 -6.21 19.11 1.15
N SER A 92 -5.40 18.04 1.19
CA SER A 92 -4.05 18.07 0.63
C SER A 92 -4.00 17.49 -0.79
N THR A 93 -2.82 17.60 -1.41
CA THR A 93 -2.52 16.88 -2.64
C THR A 93 -2.61 15.36 -2.43
N ARG A 94 -3.03 14.64 -3.46
CA ARG A 94 -3.11 13.17 -3.49
C ARG A 94 -2.08 12.55 -4.41
N GLU A 95 -1.12 13.34 -4.90
CA GLU A 95 -0.04 12.87 -5.78
C GLU A 95 0.80 11.76 -5.15
N ARG A 96 0.93 11.75 -3.81
CA ARG A 96 1.69 10.74 -3.07
C ARG A 96 0.80 9.68 -2.42
N TRP A 97 -0.50 9.70 -2.66
CA TRP A 97 -1.39 8.62 -2.24
C TRP A 97 -1.25 7.43 -3.21
N PRO A 98 -1.76 6.24 -2.87
CA PRO A 98 -1.61 5.06 -3.72
C PRO A 98 -2.03 5.29 -5.18
N LEU A 99 -3.16 5.96 -5.40
CA LEU A 99 -3.67 6.26 -6.76
C LEU A 99 -2.78 7.24 -7.54
N GLY A 100 -2.12 8.16 -6.85
CA GLY A 100 -1.12 9.05 -7.46
C GLY A 100 0.19 8.33 -7.81
N ARG A 101 0.37 7.09 -7.34
CA ARG A 101 1.61 6.30 -7.43
C ARG A 101 1.39 4.95 -8.12
N GLY A 102 0.49 4.94 -9.09
CA GLY A 102 0.32 3.84 -10.04
C GLY A 102 -0.46 2.64 -9.53
N PHE A 103 -1.14 2.73 -8.39
CA PHE A 103 -2.21 1.79 -8.05
C PHE A 103 -3.53 2.28 -8.64
N GLU A 104 -4.25 1.44 -9.36
CA GLU A 104 -5.56 1.80 -9.94
C GLU A 104 -6.69 1.71 -8.91
N ARG A 105 -6.57 0.85 -7.90
CA ARG A 105 -7.50 0.74 -6.76
C ARG A 105 -6.77 0.76 -5.43
N PHE A 106 -7.38 1.37 -4.42
CA PHE A 106 -6.89 1.40 -3.05
C PHE A 106 -8.01 1.23 -2.03
N TYR A 107 -7.79 0.34 -1.06
CA TYR A 107 -8.62 0.26 0.14
C TYR A 107 -7.77 0.03 1.39
N GLY A 108 -7.78 0.96 2.33
CA GLY A 108 -6.99 0.82 3.56
C GLY A 108 -6.76 2.17 4.22
N PHE A 109 -5.57 2.39 4.77
CA PHE A 109 -5.27 3.60 5.53
C PHE A 109 -3.90 4.17 5.15
N LEU A 110 -3.77 5.49 5.21
CA LEU A 110 -2.59 6.19 4.71
C LEU A 110 -1.42 6.19 5.70
N GLY A 111 -1.74 6.20 7.00
CA GLY A 111 -0.78 6.37 8.08
C GLY A 111 0.08 5.15 8.41
N GLY A 112 0.91 5.32 9.44
CA GLY A 112 1.76 4.27 9.98
C GLY A 112 1.03 3.16 10.73
N GLU A 113 -0.18 3.43 11.20
CA GLU A 113 -0.95 2.54 12.05
C GLU A 113 -2.42 2.95 11.99
N THR A 114 -3.28 2.05 12.44
CA THR A 114 -4.72 2.27 12.55
C THR A 114 -5.29 1.36 13.63
N ASP A 115 -6.42 1.76 14.21
CA ASP A 115 -7.23 0.85 15.02
C ASP A 115 -7.83 -0.24 14.13
N GLN A 116 -7.82 -1.49 14.59
CA GLN A 116 -8.30 -2.64 13.80
C GLN A 116 -9.84 -2.73 13.71
N TYR A 117 -10.53 -2.03 14.61
CA TYR A 117 -11.98 -2.01 14.79
C TYR A 117 -12.59 -0.65 14.45
N HIS A 118 -11.83 0.44 14.58
CA HIS A 118 -12.22 1.80 14.20
C HIS A 118 -11.19 2.48 13.27
N PRO A 119 -10.92 1.90 12.08
CA PRO A 119 -9.87 2.42 11.21
C PRO A 119 -10.21 3.71 10.47
N ASP A 120 -9.19 4.53 10.21
CA ASP A 120 -9.26 5.69 9.32
C ASP A 120 -9.16 5.24 7.85
N LEU A 121 -10.26 4.71 7.31
CA LEU A 121 -10.28 4.11 5.98
C LEU A 121 -10.34 5.14 4.85
N VAL A 122 -9.67 4.78 3.77
CA VAL A 122 -9.70 5.44 2.47
C VAL A 122 -10.00 4.39 1.42
N TYR A 123 -11.00 4.68 0.59
CA TYR A 123 -11.35 3.93 -0.61
C TYR A 123 -11.18 4.85 -1.82
N ASP A 124 -10.24 4.53 -2.71
CA ASP A 124 -9.99 5.25 -3.96
C ASP A 124 -9.96 6.78 -3.79
N ASN A 125 -9.07 7.25 -2.91
CA ASN A 125 -8.87 8.67 -2.57
C ASN A 125 -10.02 9.37 -1.82
N HIS A 126 -11.01 8.62 -1.35
CA HIS A 126 -12.10 9.11 -0.52
C HIS A 126 -12.08 8.49 0.87
N GLN A 127 -12.18 9.29 1.93
CA GLN A 127 -12.35 8.75 3.29
C GLN A 127 -13.73 8.10 3.41
N VAL A 128 -13.79 6.93 4.04
CA VAL A 128 -15.01 6.17 4.23
C VAL A 128 -15.09 5.62 5.64
N ASP A 129 -16.29 5.42 6.14
CA ASP A 129 -16.49 4.72 7.41
C ASP A 129 -16.38 3.20 7.21
N PRO A 130 -15.98 2.46 8.26
CA PRO A 130 -16.09 1.00 8.27
C PRO A 130 -17.52 0.54 7.93
N PRO A 131 -17.69 -0.51 7.11
CA PRO A 131 -19.01 -1.00 6.72
C PRO A 131 -19.83 -1.62 7.87
N ARG A 132 -19.18 -1.92 9.01
CA ARG A 132 -19.78 -2.53 10.20
C ARG A 132 -19.12 -1.95 11.46
N THR A 133 -19.83 -1.98 12.58
CA THR A 133 -19.27 -1.64 13.90
C THR A 133 -18.55 -2.85 14.52
N PRO A 134 -17.72 -2.65 15.56
CA PRO A 134 -17.09 -3.77 16.27
C PRO A 134 -18.10 -4.74 16.87
N GLU A 135 -19.25 -4.25 17.36
CA GLU A 135 -20.34 -5.08 17.90
C GLU A 135 -21.01 -5.96 16.83
N GLN A 136 -20.92 -5.54 15.56
CA GLN A 136 -21.34 -6.31 14.40
C GLN A 136 -20.24 -7.23 13.86
N GLY A 137 -19.15 -7.42 14.64
CA GLY A 137 -18.02 -8.27 14.30
C GLY A 137 -17.12 -7.69 13.22
N TYR A 138 -16.95 -6.36 13.17
CA TYR A 138 -16.01 -5.74 12.24
C TYR A 138 -14.55 -6.01 12.63
N HIS A 139 -13.71 -6.30 11.64
CA HIS A 139 -12.26 -6.27 11.76
C HIS A 139 -11.67 -5.91 10.39
N ILE A 140 -10.74 -4.95 10.34
CA ILE A 140 -10.21 -4.44 9.07
C ILE A 140 -9.59 -5.53 8.18
N THR A 141 -8.91 -6.53 8.76
CA THR A 141 -8.33 -7.64 7.99
C THR A 141 -9.35 -8.43 7.17
N GLU A 142 -10.55 -8.68 7.72
CA GLU A 142 -11.61 -9.40 7.00
C GLU A 142 -12.17 -8.53 5.88
N ASP A 143 -12.45 -7.27 6.18
CA ASP A 143 -12.93 -6.29 5.22
C ASP A 143 -11.94 -6.07 4.06
N MET A 144 -10.63 -6.00 4.35
CA MET A 144 -9.60 -5.97 3.31
C MET A 144 -9.62 -7.24 2.44
N ALA A 145 -9.86 -8.43 3.00
CA ALA A 145 -9.99 -9.64 2.21
C ALA A 145 -11.23 -9.60 1.29
N ASP A 146 -12.37 -9.13 1.82
CA ASP A 146 -13.59 -8.93 1.03
C ASP A 146 -13.37 -7.94 -0.13
N LYS A 147 -12.65 -6.85 0.11
CA LYS A 147 -12.29 -5.89 -0.95
C LYS A 147 -11.31 -6.47 -1.96
N ALA A 148 -10.36 -7.30 -1.53
CA ALA A 148 -9.44 -7.98 -2.44
C ALA A 148 -10.20 -8.89 -3.41
N GLU A 149 -11.16 -9.67 -2.90
CA GLU A 149 -12.05 -10.49 -3.72
C GLU A 149 -12.90 -9.64 -4.67
N LEU A 150 -13.49 -8.55 -4.16
CA LEU A 150 -14.26 -7.60 -4.98
C LEU A 150 -13.43 -7.08 -6.16
N PHE A 151 -12.21 -6.58 -5.91
CA PHE A 151 -11.36 -6.02 -6.98
C PHE A 151 -10.93 -7.08 -8.01
N ILE A 152 -10.70 -8.32 -7.57
CA ILE A 152 -10.41 -9.44 -8.48
C ILE A 152 -11.65 -9.77 -9.32
N ASN A 153 -12.82 -9.86 -8.69
CA ASN A 153 -14.07 -10.20 -9.38
C ASN A 153 -14.48 -9.12 -10.39
N ASP A 154 -14.36 -7.84 -10.05
CA ASP A 154 -14.58 -6.71 -10.95
C ASP A 154 -13.70 -6.83 -12.21
N LEU A 155 -12.41 -7.14 -12.01
CA LEU A 155 -11.48 -7.35 -13.12
C LEU A 155 -11.86 -8.55 -13.97
N ARG A 156 -12.18 -9.69 -13.34
CA ARG A 156 -12.49 -10.93 -14.06
C ARG A 156 -13.79 -10.82 -14.85
N ALA A 157 -14.76 -10.05 -14.36
CA ALA A 157 -16.00 -9.77 -15.06
C ALA A 157 -15.79 -8.97 -16.36
N ALA A 158 -14.87 -8.00 -16.35
CA ALA A 158 -14.61 -7.14 -17.52
C ALA A 158 -13.48 -7.65 -18.43
N HIS A 159 -12.43 -8.25 -17.86
CA HIS A 159 -11.21 -8.68 -18.52
C HIS A 159 -10.68 -9.99 -17.91
N PRO A 160 -11.23 -11.15 -18.31
CA PRO A 160 -10.93 -12.45 -17.70
C PRO A 160 -9.43 -12.79 -17.64
N GLU A 161 -8.69 -12.47 -18.70
CA GLU A 161 -7.28 -12.82 -18.86
C GLU A 161 -6.29 -11.70 -18.45
N LYS A 162 -6.77 -10.49 -18.11
CA LYS A 162 -5.86 -9.39 -17.75
C LYS A 162 -5.14 -9.75 -16.44
N PRO A 163 -3.79 -9.70 -16.38
CA PRO A 163 -3.08 -9.99 -15.15
C PRO A 163 -3.29 -8.86 -14.13
N PHE A 164 -3.13 -9.18 -12.84
CA PHE A 164 -3.16 -8.18 -11.78
C PHE A 164 -1.95 -8.29 -10.87
N PHE A 165 -1.59 -7.16 -10.25
CA PHE A 165 -0.68 -7.06 -9.14
C PHE A 165 -1.44 -6.50 -7.95
N MET A 166 -1.44 -7.25 -6.85
CA MET A 166 -2.07 -6.84 -5.60
C MET A 166 -1.01 -6.72 -4.52
N TRP A 167 -0.91 -5.55 -3.90
CA TRP A 167 -0.17 -5.37 -2.68
C TRP A 167 -1.11 -5.37 -1.48
N PHE A 168 -1.17 -6.51 -0.79
CA PHE A 168 -1.94 -6.69 0.44
C PHE A 168 -1.01 -6.47 1.65
N ALA A 169 -1.19 -5.39 2.40
CA ALA A 169 -0.09 -4.74 3.14
C ALA A 169 -0.43 -4.14 4.51
#